data_AF-A0ABD2AF72-F1
#
_entry.id   AF-A0ABD2AF72-F1
#
_cell.length_a   1.000
_cell.length_b   1.000
_cell.length_c   1.000
_cell.angle_alpha   90.00
_cell.angle_beta   90.00
_cell.angle_gamma   90.00
#
_symmetry.space_group_name_H-M   'P 1'
#
loop_
_entity.id
_entity.type
_entity.pdbx_description
1 polymer ?
#
loop_
_entity_poly.entity_id
_entity_poly.type
_entity_poly.pdbx_seq_one_letter_code
_entity_poly.pdbx_strand_id
1 'polypeptide(L)'
;MYLARGSRVKNITHGVSRHIRSIGFPEGSGMGIFFALGVPIDIPDKSILFSFYFEANYGLPGDWNSSYYTEVEHFKKRSLDRRLVYDVIAKKLESNGYPGKNCLLKTICEIAKYSLKGNGLLGDIVRILFAPSSSQEENLPDEIIKAEFEENCNRRYENCEKSLLDIISFFVHNEVG
;
A
#
# COMPACT_ATOMS: atom_id res chain seq x y z
N MET A 1 -5.65 -2.11 69.27
CA MET A 1 -6.59 -2.26 68.13
C MET A 1 -6.70 -0.92 67.41
N TYR A 2 -5.92 -0.69 66.35
CA TYR A 2 -6.20 0.33 65.34
C TYR A 2 -5.67 -0.13 63.97
N LEU A 3 -6.46 0.17 62.96
CA LEU A 3 -6.68 -0.54 61.70
C LEU A 3 -5.50 -0.48 60.71
N ALA A 4 -5.33 -1.59 59.98
CA ALA A 4 -4.40 -1.71 58.86
C ALA A 4 -4.77 -0.76 57.72
N ARG A 5 -3.79 0.01 57.23
CA ARG A 5 -3.91 0.87 56.05
C ARG A 5 -3.72 0.01 54.81
N GLY A 6 -4.82 -0.42 54.20
CA GLY A 6 -4.82 -1.19 52.96
C GLY A 6 -4.05 -0.48 51.86
N SER A 7 -2.98 -1.12 51.36
CA SER A 7 -2.20 -0.63 50.23
C SER A 7 -3.03 -0.81 48.95
N ARG A 8 -3.44 0.31 48.36
CA ARG A 8 -4.26 0.39 47.15
C ARG A 8 -3.38 -0.02 45.96
N VAL A 9 -3.56 -1.23 45.42
CA VAL A 9 -2.92 -1.64 44.17
C VAL A 9 -3.38 -0.70 43.06
N LYS A 10 -2.46 0.11 42.51
CA LYS A 10 -2.75 0.98 41.37
C LYS A 10 -2.89 0.11 40.12
N ASN A 11 -4.02 0.24 39.42
CA ASN A 11 -4.27 -0.41 38.14
C ASN A 11 -3.14 -0.08 37.14
N ILE A 12 -2.36 -1.09 36.74
CA ILE A 12 -1.25 -0.99 35.77
C ILE A 12 -1.79 -1.14 34.34
N THR A 13 -2.85 -0.43 33.98
CA THR A 13 -3.36 -0.38 32.59
C THR A 13 -3.09 0.96 31.92
N HIS A 14 -2.26 1.82 32.52
CA HIS A 14 -1.77 3.01 31.86
C HIS A 14 -0.51 2.67 31.05
N GLY A 15 -0.74 2.33 29.78
CA GLY A 15 0.21 2.46 28.67
C GLY A 15 1.65 2.06 28.93
N VAL A 16 1.98 0.78 28.70
CA VAL A 16 3.34 0.42 28.32
C VAL A 16 3.60 1.04 26.95
N SER A 17 4.01 2.30 26.94
CA SER A 17 4.50 2.96 25.75
C SER A 17 5.82 2.30 25.38
N ARG A 18 5.84 1.58 24.27
CA ARG A 18 7.05 0.93 23.76
C ARG A 18 8.03 2.04 23.37
N HIS A 19 9.19 2.11 24.03
CA HIS A 19 10.27 2.96 23.54
C HIS A 19 10.64 2.55 22.11
N ILE A 20 10.62 3.51 21.20
CA ILE A 20 11.13 3.34 19.84
C ILE A 20 12.62 2.98 19.97
N ARG A 21 12.99 1.83 19.40
CA ARG A 21 14.39 1.42 19.26
C ARG A 21 14.83 1.75 17.85
N SER A 22 16.04 2.28 17.69
CA SER A 22 16.68 2.41 16.38
C SER A 22 17.28 1.07 15.95
N ILE A 23 17.30 0.84 14.64
CA ILE A 23 18.12 -0.20 14.01
C ILE A 23 19.36 0.51 13.45
N GLY A 24 20.54 0.12 13.92
CA GLY A 24 21.82 0.50 13.36
C GLY A 24 22.43 -0.67 12.57
N PHE A 25 23.22 -0.36 11.55
CA PHE A 25 23.86 -1.37 10.70
C PHE A 25 25.39 -1.31 10.87
N PRO A 26 26.10 -2.45 10.93
CA PRO A 26 27.57 -2.45 10.90
C PRO A 26 28.15 -1.89 9.58
N GLU A 27 29.39 -1.42 9.61
CA GLU A 27 30.10 -1.02 8.39
C GLU A 27 30.15 -2.15 7.35
N GLY A 28 29.95 -1.80 6.08
CA GLY A 28 29.90 -2.76 4.98
C GLY A 28 28.57 -3.50 4.83
N SER A 29 27.55 -3.15 5.61
CA SER A 29 26.21 -3.73 5.46
C SER A 29 25.53 -3.30 4.15
N GLY A 30 24.74 -4.20 3.56
CA GLY A 30 23.91 -3.93 2.38
C GLY A 30 22.48 -4.44 2.56
N MET A 31 21.54 -3.80 1.89
CA MET A 31 20.15 -4.23 1.76
C MET A 31 19.85 -4.53 0.30
N GLY A 32 19.39 -5.74 0.03
CA GLY A 32 18.86 -6.14 -1.27
C GLY A 32 17.34 -6.07 -1.30
N ILE A 33 16.79 -5.47 -2.34
CA ILE A 33 15.37 -5.57 -2.70
C ILE A 33 15.31 -6.38 -3.99
N PHE A 34 14.56 -7.49 -3.97
CA PHE A 34 14.30 -8.28 -5.16
C PHE A 34 12.81 -8.46 -5.36
N PHE A 35 12.37 -8.38 -6.61
CA PHE A 35 11.06 -8.87 -6.99
C PHE A 35 11.13 -9.48 -8.39
N ALA A 36 10.31 -10.49 -8.62
CA ALA A 36 10.21 -11.17 -9.90
C ALA A 36 8.77 -11.12 -10.39
N LEU A 37 8.60 -10.86 -11.67
CA LEU A 37 7.30 -10.81 -12.33
C LEU A 37 7.27 -11.90 -13.40
N GLY A 38 6.41 -12.90 -13.20
CA GLY A 38 6.20 -14.00 -14.14
C GLY A 38 4.89 -13.83 -14.91
N VAL A 39 4.97 -13.72 -16.24
CA VAL A 39 3.84 -13.65 -17.16
C VAL A 39 3.78 -14.96 -17.95
N PRO A 40 2.68 -15.73 -17.89
CA PRO A 40 2.49 -16.87 -18.78
C PRO A 40 2.26 -16.37 -20.21
N ILE A 41 2.99 -16.93 -21.18
CA ILE A 41 2.79 -16.63 -22.61
C ILE A 41 1.98 -17.78 -23.21
N ASP A 42 0.81 -17.46 -23.76
CA ASP A 42 -0.07 -18.44 -24.39
C ASP A 42 0.38 -18.69 -25.84
N ILE A 43 0.88 -19.91 -26.09
CA ILE A 43 1.32 -20.37 -27.41
C ILE A 43 0.72 -21.76 -27.64
N PRO A 44 0.10 -22.04 -28.81
CA PRO A 44 -0.45 -23.36 -29.10
C PRO A 44 0.57 -24.48 -28.83
N ASP A 45 0.12 -25.50 -28.09
CA ASP A 45 0.88 -26.70 -27.71
C ASP A 45 2.17 -26.46 -26.90
N LYS A 46 2.34 -25.28 -26.28
CA LYS A 46 3.51 -24.96 -25.46
C LYS A 46 3.11 -24.21 -24.19
N SER A 47 3.69 -24.61 -23.06
CA SER A 47 3.61 -23.85 -21.82
C SER A 47 4.92 -23.12 -21.60
N ILE A 48 4.93 -21.80 -21.81
CA ILE A 48 6.12 -20.96 -21.65
C ILE A 48 5.78 -19.89 -20.60
N LEU A 49 6.60 -19.81 -19.56
CA LEU A 49 6.55 -18.75 -18.56
C LEU A 49 7.69 -17.76 -18.83
N PHE A 50 7.35 -16.50 -19.00
CA PHE A 50 8.32 -15.43 -19.14
C PHE A 50 8.46 -14.68 -17.83
N SER A 51 9.69 -14.53 -17.33
CA SER A 51 9.96 -13.96 -16.02
C SER A 51 10.97 -12.82 -16.09
N PHE A 52 10.60 -11.68 -15.52
CA PHE A 52 11.50 -10.57 -15.24
C PHE A 52 12.00 -10.63 -13.80
N TYR A 53 13.28 -10.34 -13.61
CA TYR A 53 13.91 -10.28 -12.29
C TYR A 53 14.47 -8.88 -12.09
N PHE A 54 14.05 -8.23 -11.01
CA PHE A 54 14.52 -6.91 -10.62
C PHE A 54 15.26 -7.05 -9.31
N GLU A 55 16.51 -6.62 -9.30
CA GLU A 55 17.36 -6.63 -8.12
C GLU A 55 17.96 -5.25 -7.91
N ALA A 56 17.85 -4.76 -6.68
CA ALA A 56 18.42 -3.49 -6.27
C ALA A 56 19.16 -3.67 -4.95
N ASN A 57 20.48 -3.47 -4.98
CA ASN A 57 21.35 -3.57 -3.81
C ASN A 57 21.78 -2.18 -3.36
N TYR A 58 21.50 -1.86 -2.10
CA TYR A 58 21.79 -0.55 -1.50
C TYR A 58 22.76 -0.73 -0.34
N GLY A 59 23.84 0.05 -0.31
CA GLY A 59 24.68 0.16 0.87
C GLY A 59 23.90 0.76 2.03
N LEU A 60 23.99 0.17 3.21
CA LEU A 60 23.35 0.69 4.40
C LEU A 60 24.29 1.65 5.13
N PRO A 61 23.76 2.73 5.75
CA PRO A 61 24.57 3.65 6.52
C PRO A 61 25.14 2.92 7.74
N GLY A 62 26.47 2.83 7.82
CA GLY A 62 27.18 2.22 8.96
C GLY A 62 27.67 3.22 10.00
N ASP A 63 27.73 4.51 9.64
CA ASP A 63 28.23 5.56 10.52
C ASP A 63 27.12 6.05 11.47
N TRP A 64 27.35 5.88 12.78
CA TRP A 64 26.46 6.31 13.85
C TRP A 64 26.35 7.83 13.98
N ASN A 65 27.29 8.59 13.40
CA ASN A 65 27.29 10.05 13.36
C ASN A 65 26.75 10.61 12.03
N SER A 66 26.18 9.75 11.18
CA SER A 66 25.58 10.17 9.93
C SER A 66 24.29 10.97 10.18
N SER A 67 24.09 12.05 9.42
CA SER A 67 22.84 12.83 9.43
C SER A 67 21.62 11.96 9.12
N TYR A 68 21.83 10.81 8.46
CA TYR A 68 20.80 9.81 8.19
C TYR A 68 20.06 9.33 9.44
N TYR A 69 20.73 9.26 10.60
CA TYR A 69 20.13 8.85 11.87
C TYR A 69 19.67 10.03 12.74
N THR A 70 20.31 11.19 12.59
CA THR A 70 20.14 12.35 13.48
C THR A 70 19.18 13.40 12.92
N GLU A 71 18.90 13.41 11.61
CA GLU A 71 17.84 14.24 11.02
C GLU A 71 16.47 13.64 11.30
N VAL A 72 15.94 14.02 12.47
CA VAL A 72 14.57 13.70 12.93
C VAL A 72 13.50 14.06 11.87
N GLU A 73 13.79 14.99 10.96
CA GLU A 73 12.89 15.36 9.87
C GLU A 73 12.83 14.34 8.71
N HIS A 74 13.90 13.58 8.44
CA HIS A 74 13.91 12.55 7.39
C HIS A 74 13.23 11.25 7.81
N PHE A 75 13.16 11.00 9.13
CA PHE A 75 12.27 10.02 9.74
C PHE A 75 10.87 10.58 10.02
N LYS A 76 10.39 11.58 9.26
CA LYS A 76 8.95 11.57 8.94
C LYS A 76 8.67 10.18 8.40
N LYS A 77 7.96 9.35 9.18
CA LYS A 77 7.47 8.04 8.77
C LYS A 77 7.19 8.10 7.27
N ARG A 78 8.09 7.56 6.44
CA ARG A 78 7.75 7.22 5.06
C ARG A 78 6.92 5.95 5.13
N SER A 79 5.90 5.93 5.99
CA SER A 79 4.79 5.02 5.82
C SER A 79 4.21 5.40 4.47
N LEU A 80 4.12 4.43 3.57
CA LEU A 80 3.26 4.54 2.41
C LEU A 80 1.86 4.91 2.93
N ASP A 81 1.54 6.19 2.84
CA ASP A 81 0.21 6.72 3.13
C ASP A 81 -0.62 6.53 1.86
N ARG A 82 -1.87 6.05 2.00
CA ARG A 82 -2.77 5.92 0.86
C ARG A 82 -2.93 7.24 0.12
N ARG A 83 -2.85 8.39 0.80
CA ARG A 83 -2.87 9.71 0.13
C ARG A 83 -1.78 9.86 -0.91
N LEU A 84 -0.55 9.46 -0.58
CA LEU A 84 0.57 9.54 -1.51
C LEU A 84 0.34 8.60 -2.71
N VAL A 85 -0.11 7.38 -2.44
CA VAL A 85 -0.41 6.38 -3.47
C VAL A 85 -1.51 6.90 -4.41
N TYR A 86 -2.58 7.42 -3.85
CA TYR A 86 -3.72 7.99 -4.56
C TYR A 86 -3.33 9.21 -5.40
N ASP A 87 -2.50 10.11 -4.87
CA ASP A 87 -1.98 11.27 -5.61
C ASP A 87 -1.14 10.84 -6.81
N VAL A 88 -0.26 9.86 -6.63
CA VAL A 88 0.59 9.33 -7.71
C VAL A 88 -0.26 8.68 -8.79
N ILE A 89 -1.24 7.86 -8.39
CA ILE A 89 -2.16 7.20 -9.31
C ILE A 89 -3.01 8.22 -10.08
N ALA A 90 -3.65 9.16 -9.39
CA ALA A 90 -4.51 10.16 -10.02
C ALA A 90 -3.73 10.99 -11.05
N LYS A 91 -2.53 11.47 -10.68
CA LYS A 91 -1.64 12.21 -11.60
C LYS A 91 -1.21 11.36 -12.79
N LYS A 92 -0.92 10.07 -12.57
CA LYS A 92 -0.54 9.17 -13.65
C LYS A 92 -1.69 8.92 -14.61
N LEU A 93 -2.92 8.76 -14.11
CA LEU A 93 -4.13 8.63 -14.93
C LEU A 93 -4.38 9.91 -15.75
N GLU A 94 -4.26 11.08 -15.14
CA GLU A 94 -4.35 12.39 -15.82
C GLU A 94 -3.30 12.53 -16.92
N SER A 95 -2.05 12.16 -16.63
CA SER A 95 -0.97 12.18 -17.62
C SER A 95 -1.21 11.25 -18.81
N ASN A 96 -2.08 10.24 -18.68
CA ASN A 96 -2.45 9.34 -19.77
C ASN A 96 -3.82 9.70 -20.40
N GLY A 97 -4.38 10.87 -20.09
CA GLY A 97 -5.62 11.36 -20.70
C GLY A 97 -6.91 10.93 -20.01
N TYR A 98 -6.84 10.32 -18.83
CA TYR A 98 -8.02 9.92 -18.06
C TYR A 98 -8.36 10.95 -16.97
N PRO A 99 -9.63 11.08 -16.55
CA PRO A 99 -10.00 11.94 -15.43
C PRO A 99 -9.55 11.31 -14.10
N GLY A 100 -8.29 11.57 -13.72
CA GLY A 100 -7.56 10.80 -12.72
C GLY A 100 -8.26 10.67 -11.37
N LYS A 101 -8.76 11.77 -10.80
CA LYS A 101 -9.52 11.71 -9.55
C LYS A 101 -10.78 10.82 -9.66
N ASN A 102 -11.58 10.97 -10.72
CA ASN A 102 -12.79 10.18 -10.92
C ASN A 102 -12.46 8.69 -11.15
N CYS A 103 -11.42 8.41 -11.93
CA CYS A 103 -10.95 7.05 -12.18
C CYS A 103 -10.37 6.38 -10.93
N LEU A 104 -9.69 7.12 -10.06
CA LEU A 104 -9.27 6.65 -8.74
C LEU A 104 -10.48 6.27 -7.89
N LEU A 105 -11.49 7.14 -7.80
CA LEU A 105 -12.70 6.85 -7.01
C LEU A 105 -13.49 5.66 -7.58
N LYS A 106 -13.57 5.53 -8.91
CA LYS A 106 -14.13 4.34 -9.58
C LYS A 106 -13.40 3.07 -9.18
N THR A 107 -12.06 3.11 -9.19
CA THR A 107 -11.19 2.00 -8.78
C THR A 107 -11.43 1.57 -7.33
N ILE A 108 -11.50 2.53 -6.40
CA ILE A 108 -11.78 2.27 -4.98
C ILE A 108 -13.16 1.61 -4.83
N CYS A 109 -14.18 2.16 -5.47
CA CYS A 109 -15.54 1.61 -5.46
C CYS A 109 -15.60 0.18 -6.00
N GLU A 110 -14.91 -0.10 -7.11
CA GLU A 110 -14.88 -1.42 -7.72
C GLU A 110 -14.15 -2.43 -6.84
N ILE A 111 -12.96 -2.10 -6.34
CA ILE A 111 -12.17 -3.01 -5.48
C ILE A 111 -12.89 -3.28 -4.16
N ALA A 112 -13.63 -2.31 -3.61
CA ALA A 112 -14.42 -2.51 -2.41
C ALA A 112 -15.53 -3.56 -2.61
N LYS A 113 -16.10 -3.66 -3.82
CA LYS A 113 -17.14 -4.64 -4.17
C LYS A 113 -16.59 -5.98 -4.61
N TYR A 114 -15.54 -5.96 -5.42
CA TYR A 114 -14.95 -7.17 -5.94
C TYR A 114 -14.02 -7.78 -4.89
N SER A 115 -14.41 -8.94 -4.38
CA SER A 115 -13.56 -9.67 -3.46
C SER A 115 -12.31 -10.18 -4.17
N LEU A 116 -11.16 -9.54 -3.91
CA LEU A 116 -9.84 -10.03 -4.32
C LEU A 116 -9.34 -11.22 -3.47
N LYS A 117 -10.20 -11.80 -2.62
CA LYS A 117 -9.86 -12.99 -1.81
C LYS A 117 -9.51 -14.15 -2.73
N GLY A 118 -8.33 -14.72 -2.54
CA GLY A 118 -7.83 -15.84 -3.35
C GLY A 118 -6.82 -15.44 -4.43
N ASN A 119 -6.60 -14.14 -4.68
CA ASN A 119 -5.62 -13.65 -5.66
C ASN A 119 -4.18 -13.58 -5.08
N GLY A 120 -3.91 -14.35 -4.03
CA GLY A 120 -2.63 -14.38 -3.33
C GLY A 120 -2.22 -13.03 -2.72
N LEU A 121 -0.91 -12.87 -2.52
CA LEU A 121 -0.31 -11.68 -1.91
C LEU A 121 -0.66 -10.38 -2.67
N LEU A 122 -0.71 -10.44 -4.00
CA LEU A 122 -1.05 -9.26 -4.81
C LEU A 122 -2.47 -8.79 -4.54
N GLY A 123 -3.43 -9.73 -4.43
CA GLY A 123 -4.80 -9.42 -4.05
C GLY A 123 -4.90 -8.72 -2.69
N ASP A 124 -4.13 -9.20 -1.71
CA ASP A 124 -4.09 -8.61 -0.37
C ASP A 124 -3.47 -7.21 -0.39
N ILE A 125 -2.39 -6.99 -1.15
CA ILE A 125 -1.77 -5.66 -1.31
C ILE A 125 -2.77 -4.67 -1.93
N VAL A 126 -3.43 -5.05 -3.03
CA VAL A 126 -4.41 -4.21 -3.71
C VAL A 126 -5.59 -3.89 -2.78
N ARG A 127 -6.07 -4.87 -2.01
CA ARG A 127 -7.12 -4.65 -1.00
C ARG A 127 -6.69 -3.64 0.07
N ILE A 128 -5.49 -3.78 0.63
CA ILE A 128 -4.96 -2.86 1.65
C ILE A 128 -4.87 -1.42 1.13
N LEU A 129 -4.51 -1.26 -0.14
CA LEU A 129 -4.35 0.05 -0.77
C LEU A 129 -5.68 0.72 -1.15
N PHE A 130 -6.68 -0.02 -1.62
CA PHE A 130 -7.89 0.56 -2.20
C PHE A 130 -9.21 0.25 -1.47
N ALA A 131 -9.18 -0.52 -0.37
CA ALA A 131 -10.29 -0.64 0.56
C ALA A 131 -9.92 0.05 1.89
N PRO A 132 -10.13 1.38 2.02
CA PRO A 132 -9.76 2.15 3.20
C PRO A 132 -10.21 1.54 4.54
N SER A 133 -11.40 0.92 4.58
CA SER A 133 -11.93 0.26 5.77
C SER A 133 -11.16 -1.01 6.20
N SER A 134 -10.33 -1.59 5.33
CA SER A 134 -9.59 -2.83 5.60
C SER A 134 -8.33 -2.65 6.45
N SER A 135 -8.10 -1.42 6.93
CA SER A 135 -6.79 -0.89 7.26
C SER A 135 -6.81 0.12 8.41
N GLN A 136 -5.65 0.69 8.75
CA GLN A 136 -5.61 1.85 9.65
C GLN A 136 -6.29 3.07 9.00
N GLU A 137 -7.07 3.79 9.82
CA GLU A 137 -7.71 5.05 9.42
C GLU A 137 -6.67 6.16 9.20
N GLU A 138 -6.67 6.76 8.02
CA GLU A 138 -5.65 7.72 7.56
C GLU A 138 -6.23 9.13 7.30
N ASN A 139 -7.32 9.50 7.99
CA ASN A 139 -8.02 10.80 7.86
C ASN A 139 -8.21 11.22 6.39
N LEU A 140 -8.61 10.24 5.56
CA LEU A 140 -8.76 10.43 4.12
C LEU A 140 -9.91 11.40 3.82
N PRO A 141 -9.85 12.13 2.69
CA PRO A 141 -10.98 12.96 2.26
C PRO A 141 -12.29 12.16 2.20
N ASP A 142 -13.39 12.78 2.64
CA ASP A 142 -14.73 12.16 2.67
C ASP A 142 -15.13 11.52 1.34
N GLU A 143 -14.74 12.10 0.21
CA GLU A 143 -15.04 11.58 -1.12
C GLU A 143 -14.45 10.18 -1.35
N ILE A 144 -13.24 9.93 -0.85
CA ILE A 144 -12.56 8.63 -0.94
C ILE A 144 -13.25 7.61 -0.03
N ILE A 145 -13.60 8.01 1.19
CA ILE A 145 -14.29 7.13 2.14
C ILE A 145 -15.67 6.75 1.58
N LYS A 146 -16.41 7.72 1.04
CA LYS A 146 -17.72 7.49 0.42
C LYS A 146 -17.65 6.60 -0.81
N ALA A 147 -16.56 6.68 -1.58
CA ALA A 147 -16.39 5.84 -2.77
C ALA A 147 -16.36 4.34 -2.45
N GLU A 148 -15.82 3.94 -1.30
CA GLU A 148 -15.79 2.53 -0.86
C GLU A 148 -17.19 1.95 -0.65
N PHE A 149 -18.15 2.76 -0.22
CA PHE A 149 -19.51 2.34 0.12
C PHE A 149 -20.54 2.61 -0.99
N GLU A 150 -20.11 3.14 -2.13
CA GLU A 150 -21.01 3.46 -3.25
C GLU A 150 -21.57 2.19 -3.89
N GLU A 151 -22.86 2.12 -4.19
CA GLU A 151 -23.51 0.90 -4.72
C GLU A 151 -23.40 0.76 -6.24
N ASN A 152 -23.26 1.85 -6.98
CA ASN A 152 -23.17 1.81 -8.44
C ASN A 152 -21.99 2.62 -8.98
N CYS A 153 -20.82 1.95 -9.11
CA CYS A 153 -19.56 2.61 -9.49
C CYS A 153 -19.63 3.22 -10.90
N ASN A 154 -20.18 2.48 -11.86
CA ASN A 154 -20.26 2.92 -13.25
C ASN A 154 -21.16 4.15 -13.42
N ARG A 155 -22.28 4.19 -12.70
CA ARG A 155 -23.19 5.35 -12.74
C ARG A 155 -22.59 6.55 -12.02
N ARG A 156 -21.97 6.35 -10.85
CA ARG A 156 -21.42 7.46 -10.06
C ARG A 156 -20.19 8.09 -10.72
N TYR A 157 -19.38 7.28 -11.39
CA TYR A 157 -18.12 7.67 -12.01
C TYR A 157 -18.15 7.45 -13.53
N GLU A 158 -19.26 7.83 -14.17
CA GLU A 158 -19.50 7.67 -15.61
C GLU A 158 -18.46 8.39 -16.48
N ASN A 159 -17.88 9.48 -15.96
CA ASN A 159 -16.82 10.23 -16.63
C ASN A 159 -15.51 9.43 -16.78
N CYS A 160 -15.37 8.31 -16.07
CA CYS A 160 -14.23 7.42 -16.22
C CYS A 160 -14.64 6.11 -16.90
N GLU A 161 -14.27 5.94 -18.16
CA GLU A 161 -14.58 4.70 -18.91
C GLU A 161 -13.77 3.50 -18.40
N LYS A 162 -12.50 3.70 -18.00
CA LYS A 162 -11.56 2.64 -17.62
C LYS A 162 -11.05 2.84 -16.20
N SER A 163 -11.30 1.88 -15.31
CA SER A 163 -10.66 1.85 -14.00
C SER A 163 -9.22 1.34 -14.09
N LEU A 164 -8.47 1.46 -12.99
CA LEU A 164 -7.11 0.89 -12.91
C LEU A 164 -7.10 -0.62 -13.19
N LEU A 165 -8.15 -1.34 -12.75
CA LEU A 165 -8.28 -2.77 -13.00
C LEU A 165 -8.48 -3.08 -14.48
N ASP A 166 -9.27 -2.26 -15.18
CA ASP A 166 -9.50 -2.41 -16.62
C ASP A 166 -8.22 -2.18 -17.42
N ILE A 167 -7.42 -1.19 -17.02
CA ILE A 167 -6.15 -0.87 -17.67
C ILE A 167 -5.18 -2.05 -17.49
N ILE A 168 -5.02 -2.55 -16.27
CA ILE A 168 -4.12 -3.68 -15.99
C ILE A 168 -4.59 -4.95 -16.73
N SER A 169 -5.89 -5.22 -16.73
CA SER A 169 -6.46 -6.38 -17.44
C SER A 169 -6.31 -6.25 -18.96
N PHE A 170 -6.43 -5.05 -19.51
CA PHE A 170 -6.19 -4.78 -20.93
C PHE A 170 -4.74 -5.05 -21.33
N PHE A 171 -3.76 -4.68 -20.51
CA PHE A 171 -2.36 -5.03 -20.79
C PHE A 171 -2.13 -6.54 -20.79
N VAL A 172 -2.74 -7.26 -19.85
CA VAL A 172 -2.68 -8.74 -19.83
C VAL A 172 -3.35 -9.34 -21.07
N HIS A 173 -4.45 -8.76 -21.56
CA HIS A 173 -5.15 -9.30 -22.73
C HIS A 173 -4.58 -8.90 -24.10
N ASN A 174 -3.92 -7.74 -24.24
CA ASN A 174 -3.36 -7.29 -25.53
C ASN A 174 -1.91 -7.73 -25.77
N GLU A 175 -1.23 -8.31 -24.77
CA GLU A 175 -0.03 -9.12 -25.02
C GLU A 175 -0.40 -10.60 -25.34
N VAL A 176 -1.70 -10.92 -25.34
CA VAL A 176 -2.28 -12.24 -25.66
C VAL A 176 -3.09 -12.19 -26.98
N GLY A 177 -2.96 -11.10 -27.75
CA GLY A 177 -3.57 -10.94 -29.08
C GLY A 177 -2.56 -11.02 -30.21
#